data_AF-A0A951K1Q5-F1
#
_entry.id   AF-A0A951K1Q5-F1
#
_cell.length_a   1.000
_cell.length_b   1.000
_cell.length_c   1.000
_cell.angle_alpha   90.00
_cell.angle_beta   90.00
_cell.angle_gamma   90.00
#
_symmetry.space_group_name_H-M   'P 1'
#
loop_
_entity.id
_entity.type
_entity.pdbx_description
1 polymer ?
#
loop_
_entity_poly.entity_id
_entity_poly.type
_entity_poly.pdbx_seq_one_letter_code
_entity_poly.pdbx_strand_id
1 'polypeptide(L)'
;MRTLSLPMCRSLIGWFVVVAAGVVLAVWWSPGDVSAQEAEELGDVALGSQLYAQACAQCHASDGRGVEVPGTDRVAPALQGREQVTAAYVDLVLRTGRMPPAADPFDNQPRKVAFNEAQRLAIVAYTVEEFGLTNDLADVTDLPEGDPGNGQSVYAENCAACHGATGGGGVAGGGAWTPAVNTYEPVTLAEAIRVGPFQMPAFGEKQITDQEVADVGAFLEEVRSESGTPLGLVELNPVFASGFVALLAVAMILSLFWISSKPTWFPDPEADADEDRPTTPAAVTPVDTTEQP
;
A
#
# COMPACT_ATOMS: atom_id res chain seq x y z
N MET A 1 -39.31 -47.02 -61.72
CA MET A 1 -38.83 -45.92 -60.86
C MET A 1 -39.50 -46.09 -59.50
N ARG A 2 -38.70 -46.25 -58.43
CA ARG A 2 -39.11 -46.86 -57.15
C ARG A 2 -40.17 -46.03 -56.40
N THR A 3 -41.28 -46.68 -56.07
CA THR A 3 -42.31 -46.20 -55.14
C THR A 3 -41.73 -46.16 -53.73
N LEU A 4 -41.54 -44.96 -53.16
CA LEU A 4 -41.20 -44.81 -51.75
C LEU A 4 -42.36 -45.32 -50.90
N SER A 5 -42.05 -46.33 -50.10
CA SER A 5 -42.95 -47.02 -49.18
C SER A 5 -43.41 -46.09 -48.03
N LEU A 6 -44.73 -45.91 -47.91
CA LEU A 6 -45.43 -45.16 -46.86
C LEU A 6 -45.03 -45.42 -45.38
N PRO A 7 -44.53 -46.60 -44.93
CA PRO A 7 -44.17 -46.79 -43.52
C PRO A 7 -43.01 -45.89 -43.02
N MET A 8 -42.12 -45.45 -43.91
CA MET A 8 -40.94 -44.68 -43.51
C MET A 8 -41.28 -43.22 -43.15
N CYS A 9 -42.34 -42.67 -43.74
CA CYS A 9 -42.78 -41.29 -43.51
C CYS A 9 -43.50 -41.13 -42.16
N ARG A 10 -44.26 -42.15 -41.72
CA ARG A 10 -44.93 -42.13 -40.40
C ARG A 10 -43.94 -42.24 -39.23
N SER A 11 -42.83 -42.95 -39.43
CA SER A 11 -41.79 -43.07 -38.40
C SER A 11 -40.99 -41.78 -38.22
N LEU A 12 -40.72 -41.04 -39.31
CA LEU A 12 -40.04 -39.74 -39.25
C LEU A 12 -40.90 -38.66 -38.60
N ILE A 13 -42.21 -38.64 -38.86
CA ILE A 13 -43.15 -37.71 -38.20
C ILE A 13 -43.26 -38.02 -36.71
N GLY A 14 -43.34 -39.30 -36.34
CA GLY A 14 -43.33 -39.72 -34.93
C GLY A 14 -42.06 -39.30 -34.20
N TRP A 15 -40.90 -39.40 -34.85
CA TRP A 15 -39.62 -38.99 -34.27
C TRP A 15 -39.52 -37.47 -34.11
N PHE A 16 -40.00 -36.70 -35.10
CA PHE A 16 -40.06 -35.24 -35.01
C PHE A 16 -40.98 -34.75 -33.87
N VAL A 17 -42.12 -35.41 -33.65
CA VAL A 17 -43.03 -35.07 -32.55
C VAL A 17 -42.40 -35.39 -31.20
N VAL A 18 -41.67 -36.50 -31.07
CA VAL A 18 -40.97 -36.84 -29.81
C VAL A 18 -39.82 -35.89 -29.53
N VAL A 19 -39.04 -35.51 -30.54
CA VAL A 19 -37.95 -34.52 -30.38
C VAL A 19 -38.51 -33.14 -30.08
N ALA A 20 -39.58 -32.70 -30.77
CA ALA A 20 -40.22 -31.43 -30.49
C ALA A 20 -40.84 -31.39 -29.07
N ALA A 21 -41.50 -32.47 -28.64
CA ALA A 21 -42.03 -32.57 -27.28
C ALA A 21 -40.92 -32.62 -26.23
N GLY A 22 -39.79 -33.29 -26.52
CA GLY A 22 -38.61 -33.31 -25.64
C GLY A 22 -37.93 -31.94 -25.51
N VAL A 23 -37.85 -31.17 -26.60
CA VAL A 23 -37.32 -29.80 -26.58
C VAL A 23 -38.27 -28.85 -25.84
N VAL A 24 -39.58 -28.97 -26.03
CA VAL A 24 -40.55 -28.14 -25.29
C VAL A 24 -40.57 -28.49 -23.80
N LEU A 25 -40.49 -29.77 -23.43
CA LEU A 25 -40.37 -30.18 -22.02
C LEU A 25 -39.05 -29.72 -21.39
N ALA A 26 -37.93 -29.71 -22.13
CA ALA A 26 -36.66 -29.20 -21.64
C ALA A 26 -36.66 -27.67 -21.44
N VAL A 27 -37.38 -26.93 -22.28
CA VAL A 27 -37.51 -25.47 -22.16
C VAL A 27 -38.48 -25.08 -21.02
N TRP A 28 -39.50 -25.90 -20.74
CA TRP A 28 -40.45 -25.67 -19.64
C TRP A 28 -39.96 -26.20 -18.29
N TRP A 29 -38.97 -27.10 -18.28
CA TRP A 29 -38.25 -27.56 -17.09
C TRP A 29 -36.86 -26.94 -17.00
N SER A 30 -36.69 -25.72 -17.51
CA SER A 30 -35.62 -24.87 -17.02
C SER A 30 -36.02 -24.48 -15.60
N PRO A 31 -35.28 -24.87 -14.55
CA PRO A 31 -35.41 -24.17 -13.28
C PRO A 31 -35.23 -22.70 -13.62
N GLY A 32 -36.17 -21.86 -13.18
CA GLY A 32 -36.14 -20.44 -13.48
C GLY A 32 -34.76 -19.89 -13.15
N ASP A 33 -34.25 -19.02 -14.02
CA ASP A 33 -33.10 -18.16 -13.78
C ASP A 33 -33.44 -17.18 -12.64
N VAL A 34 -33.56 -17.73 -11.44
CA VAL A 34 -33.71 -17.06 -10.15
C VAL A 34 -32.72 -17.76 -9.24
N SER A 35 -31.47 -17.29 -9.30
CA SER A 35 -30.51 -17.30 -8.16
C SER A 35 -29.05 -17.04 -8.54
N ALA A 36 -28.68 -16.83 -9.81
CA ALA A 36 -27.30 -16.38 -10.09
C ALA A 36 -27.05 -14.96 -9.56
N GLN A 37 -28.08 -14.10 -9.57
CA GLN A 37 -28.03 -12.72 -9.07
C GLN A 37 -28.29 -12.60 -7.55
N GLU A 38 -28.93 -13.58 -6.91
CA GLU A 38 -29.12 -13.61 -5.45
C GLU A 38 -27.96 -14.35 -4.73
N ALA A 39 -27.23 -15.23 -5.44
CA ALA A 39 -25.94 -15.77 -4.98
C ALA A 39 -24.78 -14.75 -5.13
N GLU A 40 -25.09 -13.54 -5.62
CA GLU A 40 -24.15 -12.44 -5.86
C GLU A 40 -24.28 -11.35 -4.76
N GLU A 41 -24.63 -11.72 -3.51
CA GLU A 41 -24.73 -10.71 -2.43
C GLU A 41 -23.39 -10.48 -1.70
N LEU A 42 -22.49 -11.48 -1.71
CA LEU A 42 -21.12 -11.36 -1.18
C LEU A 42 -20.10 -12.26 -1.90
N GLY A 43 -20.53 -13.36 -2.52
CA GLY A 43 -19.68 -14.33 -3.19
C GLY A 43 -20.22 -15.76 -3.11
N ASP A 44 -19.61 -16.70 -3.84
CA ASP A 44 -20.01 -18.10 -3.85
C ASP A 44 -19.68 -18.80 -2.52
N VAL A 45 -20.70 -19.00 -1.69
CA VAL A 45 -20.60 -19.65 -0.37
C VAL A 45 -20.07 -21.09 -0.46
N ALA A 46 -20.43 -21.83 -1.53
CA ALA A 46 -19.97 -23.20 -1.70
C ALA A 46 -18.48 -23.26 -2.05
N LEU A 47 -17.99 -22.30 -2.83
CA LEU A 47 -16.55 -22.10 -3.04
C LEU A 47 -15.87 -21.66 -1.73
N GLY A 48 -16.50 -20.74 -1.00
CA GLY A 48 -16.00 -20.23 0.28
C GLY A 48 -15.78 -21.33 1.30
N SER A 49 -16.75 -22.23 1.46
CA SER A 49 -16.66 -23.40 2.35
C SER A 49 -15.47 -24.31 1.99
N GLN A 50 -15.26 -24.56 0.70
CA GLN A 50 -14.14 -25.38 0.22
C GLN A 50 -12.79 -24.73 0.52
N LEU A 51 -12.66 -23.42 0.27
CA LEU A 51 -11.44 -22.67 0.54
C LEU A 51 -11.16 -22.58 2.05
N TYR A 52 -12.21 -22.34 2.85
CA TYR A 52 -12.13 -22.29 4.30
C TYR A 52 -11.64 -23.63 4.89
N ALA A 53 -12.21 -24.75 4.42
CA ALA A 53 -11.80 -26.09 4.85
C ALA A 53 -10.33 -26.37 4.51
N GLN A 54 -9.84 -25.88 3.37
CA GLN A 54 -8.46 -26.11 2.91
C GLN A 54 -7.42 -25.22 3.60
N ALA A 55 -7.77 -23.96 3.91
CA ALA A 55 -6.79 -22.96 4.31
C ALA A 55 -6.97 -22.40 5.73
N CYS A 56 -8.17 -22.50 6.32
CA CYS A 56 -8.52 -21.81 7.56
C CYS A 56 -8.85 -22.77 8.70
N ALA A 57 -9.59 -23.85 8.41
CA ALA A 57 -10.15 -24.75 9.43
C ALA A 57 -9.09 -25.46 10.30
N GLN A 58 -7.87 -25.63 9.81
CA GLN A 58 -6.77 -26.20 10.62
C GLN A 58 -6.44 -25.37 11.87
N CYS A 59 -6.69 -24.07 11.84
CA CYS A 59 -6.43 -23.14 12.93
C CYS A 59 -7.74 -22.58 13.51
N HIS A 60 -8.67 -22.16 12.66
CA HIS A 60 -9.94 -21.55 13.10
C HIS A 60 -11.03 -22.58 13.44
N ALA A 61 -10.75 -23.88 13.30
CA ALA A 61 -11.72 -24.98 13.36
C ALA A 61 -12.77 -24.92 12.24
N SER A 62 -13.42 -26.05 11.94
CA SER A 62 -14.49 -26.12 10.94
C SER A 62 -15.69 -25.25 11.32
N ASP A 63 -15.97 -25.13 12.62
CA ASP A 63 -17.05 -24.35 13.21
C ASP A 63 -16.61 -22.94 13.63
N GLY A 64 -15.42 -22.48 13.23
CA GLY A 64 -14.97 -21.10 13.52
C GLY A 64 -14.66 -20.83 14.99
N ARG A 65 -14.66 -21.82 15.89
CA ARG A 65 -14.40 -21.60 17.33
C ARG A 65 -12.94 -21.31 17.69
N GLY A 66 -12.02 -21.50 16.74
CA GLY A 66 -10.58 -21.44 16.99
C GLY A 66 -10.04 -22.65 17.77
N VAL A 67 -8.82 -23.07 17.48
CA VAL A 67 -8.10 -24.13 18.19
C VAL A 67 -6.65 -23.75 18.46
N GLU A 68 -6.01 -24.50 19.36
CA GLU A 68 -4.55 -24.46 19.49
C GLU A 68 -3.90 -24.80 18.15
N VAL A 69 -3.00 -23.94 17.70
CA VAL A 69 -2.30 -24.11 16.43
C VAL A 69 -1.26 -25.22 16.59
N PRO A 70 -1.30 -26.27 15.76
CA PRO A 70 -0.38 -27.41 15.88
C PRO A 70 1.09 -26.98 15.93
N GLY A 71 1.82 -27.47 16.94
CA GLY A 71 3.24 -27.14 17.11
C GLY A 71 3.50 -25.80 17.81
N THR A 72 2.48 -25.17 18.40
CA THR A 72 2.62 -23.93 19.19
C THR A 72 1.75 -23.98 20.44
N ASP A 73 2.05 -23.13 21.43
CA ASP A 73 1.19 -22.91 22.61
C ASP A 73 0.16 -21.77 22.38
N ARG A 74 -0.12 -21.44 21.11
CA ARG A 74 -1.00 -20.31 20.74
C ARG A 74 -2.35 -20.82 20.24
N VAL A 75 -3.42 -20.14 20.67
CA VAL A 75 -4.79 -20.39 20.20
C VAL A 75 -5.11 -19.42 19.06
N ALA A 76 -5.51 -19.94 17.92
CA ALA A 76 -6.06 -19.12 16.85
C ALA A 76 -7.40 -18.52 17.31
N PRO A 77 -7.67 -17.24 17.03
CA PRO A 77 -8.87 -16.59 17.51
C PRO A 77 -10.12 -17.24 16.91
N ALA A 78 -11.19 -17.32 17.71
CA ALA A 78 -12.52 -17.64 17.21
C ALA A 78 -12.96 -16.59 16.19
N LEU A 79 -13.55 -17.04 15.10
CA LEU A 79 -14.24 -16.21 14.11
C LEU A 79 -15.69 -15.98 14.53
N GLN A 80 -16.36 -17.01 15.05
CA GLN A 80 -17.74 -16.91 15.52
C GLN A 80 -17.86 -16.29 16.92
N GLY A 81 -19.01 -15.67 17.20
CA GLY A 81 -19.37 -15.17 18.53
C GLY A 81 -18.54 -13.99 19.03
N ARG A 82 -17.89 -13.26 18.11
CA ARG A 82 -17.09 -12.06 18.43
C ARG A 82 -17.59 -10.88 17.64
N GLU A 83 -18.15 -9.89 18.32
CA GLU A 83 -18.67 -8.66 17.69
C GLU A 83 -17.60 -7.88 16.91
N GLN A 84 -16.31 -8.05 17.26
CA GLN A 84 -15.21 -7.37 16.56
C GLN A 84 -14.77 -8.05 15.26
N VAL A 85 -15.27 -9.26 14.98
CA VAL A 85 -14.94 -10.01 13.76
C VAL A 85 -16.11 -9.85 12.79
N THR A 86 -15.96 -8.91 11.87
CA THR A 86 -16.96 -8.58 10.85
C THR A 86 -16.52 -9.06 9.46
N ALA A 87 -17.41 -8.95 8.47
CA ALA A 87 -17.08 -9.25 7.07
C ALA A 87 -15.91 -8.38 6.57
N ALA A 88 -15.91 -7.09 6.88
CA ALA A 88 -14.82 -6.17 6.57
C ALA A 88 -13.50 -6.55 7.28
N TYR A 89 -13.56 -7.02 8.53
CA TYR A 89 -12.37 -7.53 9.23
C TYR A 89 -11.77 -8.73 8.50
N VAL A 90 -12.61 -9.70 8.13
CA VAL A 90 -12.18 -10.92 7.42
C VAL A 90 -11.61 -10.55 6.05
N ASP A 91 -12.28 -9.68 5.29
CA ASP A 91 -11.77 -9.24 4.00
C ASP A 91 -10.43 -8.53 4.14
N LEU A 92 -10.29 -7.61 5.10
CA LEU A 92 -9.07 -6.84 5.34
C LEU A 92 -7.86 -7.73 5.61
N VAL A 93 -7.99 -8.76 6.47
CA VAL A 93 -6.86 -9.64 6.80
C VAL A 93 -6.48 -10.56 5.64
N LEU A 94 -7.43 -10.92 4.78
CA LEU A 94 -7.16 -11.69 3.57
C LEU A 94 -6.56 -10.80 2.48
N ARG A 95 -7.10 -9.59 2.28
CA ARG A 95 -6.71 -8.62 1.26
C ARG A 95 -5.30 -8.10 1.48
N THR A 96 -4.91 -7.93 2.74
CA THR A 96 -3.55 -7.54 3.14
C THR A 96 -2.58 -8.74 3.22
N GLY A 97 -3.03 -9.96 2.91
CA GLY A 97 -2.20 -11.17 2.93
C GLY A 97 -1.75 -11.62 4.32
N ARG A 98 -2.37 -11.09 5.39
CA ARG A 98 -2.07 -11.50 6.77
C ARG A 98 -2.60 -12.89 7.08
N MET A 99 -3.72 -13.26 6.47
CA MET A 99 -4.31 -14.59 6.53
C MET A 99 -4.34 -15.25 5.13
N PRO A 100 -4.05 -16.56 5.03
CA PRO A 100 -3.51 -17.43 6.07
C PRO A 100 -2.04 -17.10 6.36
N PRO A 101 -1.56 -17.24 7.59
CA PRO A 101 -0.21 -16.84 7.94
C PRO A 101 0.79 -17.92 7.48
N ALA A 102 1.83 -17.53 6.74
CA ALA A 102 2.93 -18.44 6.40
C ALA A 102 3.83 -18.76 7.61
N ALA A 103 3.78 -17.90 8.65
CA ALA A 103 4.59 -17.96 9.86
C ALA A 103 3.83 -17.28 11.04
N ASP A 104 4.47 -16.43 11.85
CA ASP A 104 3.82 -15.76 12.98
C ASP A 104 2.62 -14.90 12.51
N PRO A 105 1.37 -15.14 12.96
CA PRO A 105 0.21 -14.32 12.59
C PRO A 105 0.25 -12.88 13.12
N PHE A 106 1.14 -12.57 14.08
CA PHE A 106 1.29 -11.23 14.66
C PHE A 106 2.46 -10.44 14.06
N ASP A 107 3.16 -11.03 13.11
CA ASP A 107 4.20 -10.32 12.39
C ASP A 107 3.60 -9.36 11.36
N ASN A 108 4.18 -8.17 11.32
CA ASN A 108 3.72 -7.02 10.57
C ASN A 108 4.37 -6.89 9.18
N GLN A 109 5.21 -7.85 8.78
CA GLN A 109 5.82 -7.83 7.45
C GLN A 109 4.77 -7.88 6.32
N PRO A 110 5.01 -7.18 5.19
CA PRO A 110 4.22 -7.34 3.98
C PRO A 110 4.22 -8.81 3.52
N ARG A 111 3.06 -9.31 3.11
CA ARG A 111 2.88 -10.70 2.69
C ARG A 111 2.25 -10.79 1.32
N LYS A 112 2.55 -11.89 0.64
CA LYS A 112 1.90 -12.22 -0.62
C LYS A 112 0.45 -12.58 -0.34
N VAL A 113 -0.47 -11.90 -1.01
CA VAL A 113 -1.91 -12.22 -0.98
C VAL A 113 -2.12 -13.63 -1.54
N ALA A 114 -2.79 -14.49 -0.76
CA ALA A 114 -2.99 -15.89 -1.10
C ALA A 114 -4.20 -16.13 -2.02
N PHE A 115 -5.22 -15.28 -1.91
CA PHE A 115 -6.50 -15.42 -2.61
C PHE A 115 -6.72 -14.25 -3.55
N ASN A 116 -7.24 -14.53 -4.74
CA ASN A 116 -7.77 -13.47 -5.58
C ASN A 116 -9.10 -12.93 -5.01
N GLU A 117 -9.60 -11.84 -5.58
CA GLU A 117 -10.82 -11.16 -5.13
C GLU A 117 -12.03 -12.10 -5.03
N ALA A 118 -12.35 -12.85 -6.08
CA ALA A 118 -13.49 -13.78 -6.08
C ALA A 118 -13.37 -14.86 -5.00
N GLN A 119 -12.17 -15.41 -4.80
CA GLN A 119 -11.91 -16.39 -3.73
C GLN A 119 -12.05 -15.78 -2.34
N ARG A 120 -11.59 -14.54 -2.17
CA ARG A 120 -11.67 -13.81 -0.91
C ARG A 120 -13.12 -13.53 -0.52
N LEU A 121 -13.88 -12.98 -1.45
CA LEU A 121 -15.30 -12.68 -1.32
C LEU A 121 -16.12 -13.94 -1.06
N ALA A 122 -15.80 -15.06 -1.73
CA ALA A 122 -16.39 -16.36 -1.43
C ALA A 122 -16.14 -16.81 0.03
N ILE A 123 -14.90 -16.67 0.54
CA ILE A 123 -14.59 -16.98 1.95
C ILE A 123 -15.38 -16.06 2.89
N VAL A 124 -15.43 -14.75 2.61
CA VAL A 124 -16.20 -13.78 3.42
C VAL A 124 -17.68 -14.16 3.45
N ALA A 125 -18.28 -14.43 2.30
CA ALA A 125 -19.67 -14.87 2.18
C ALA A 125 -19.96 -16.11 3.04
N TYR A 126 -19.08 -17.13 2.95
CA TYR A 126 -19.18 -18.32 3.79
C TYR A 126 -19.09 -18.00 5.28
N THR A 127 -18.17 -17.12 5.70
CA THR A 127 -18.05 -16.77 7.13
C THR A 127 -19.27 -16.00 7.65
N VAL A 128 -19.86 -15.13 6.84
CA VAL A 128 -21.10 -14.43 7.18
C VAL A 128 -22.24 -15.42 7.35
N GLU A 129 -22.41 -16.36 6.41
CA GLU A 129 -23.50 -17.34 6.45
C GLU A 129 -23.32 -18.37 7.58
N GLU A 130 -22.16 -18.99 7.70
CA GLU A 130 -21.91 -20.09 8.63
C GLU A 130 -21.70 -19.61 10.07
N PHE A 131 -21.01 -18.48 10.26
CA PHE A 131 -20.61 -17.99 11.59
C PHE A 131 -21.44 -16.81 12.08
N GLY A 132 -22.35 -16.28 11.25
CA GLY A 132 -23.24 -15.16 11.59
C GLY A 132 -22.48 -13.85 11.80
N LEU A 133 -21.42 -13.61 11.03
CA LEU A 133 -20.67 -12.35 11.11
C LEU A 133 -21.52 -11.18 10.59
N THR A 134 -21.35 -10.00 11.19
CA THR A 134 -21.96 -8.77 10.65
C THR A 134 -21.41 -8.49 9.26
N ASN A 135 -22.32 -8.32 8.29
CA ASN A 135 -21.95 -7.89 6.94
C ASN A 135 -21.89 -6.36 6.87
N ASP A 136 -20.71 -5.81 7.14
CA ASP A 136 -20.36 -4.38 7.06
C ASP A 136 -19.44 -4.07 5.86
N LEU A 137 -19.28 -5.03 4.93
CA LEU A 137 -18.36 -4.87 3.80
C LEU A 137 -18.89 -3.86 2.77
N ALA A 138 -20.21 -3.82 2.56
CA ALA A 138 -20.83 -2.85 1.66
C ALA A 138 -20.58 -1.39 2.09
N ASP A 139 -20.59 -1.15 3.41
CA ASP A 139 -20.39 0.18 4.00
C ASP A 139 -18.98 0.76 3.70
N VAL A 140 -18.02 -0.09 3.34
CA VAL A 140 -16.64 0.30 3.02
C VAL A 140 -16.29 0.19 1.54
N THR A 141 -17.14 -0.45 0.72
CA THR A 141 -16.96 -0.52 -0.74
C THR A 141 -17.72 0.56 -1.49
N ASP A 142 -18.86 1.00 -0.95
CA ASP A 142 -19.77 1.94 -1.62
C ASP A 142 -19.57 3.38 -1.14
N LEU A 143 -18.31 3.80 -1.03
CA LEU A 143 -17.95 5.16 -0.62
C LEU A 143 -18.16 6.18 -1.75
N PRO A 144 -18.50 7.44 -1.43
CA PRO A 144 -18.60 8.51 -2.42
C PRO A 144 -17.24 8.83 -3.06
N GLU A 145 -17.25 9.67 -4.10
CA GLU A 145 -16.02 10.22 -4.66
C GLU A 145 -15.32 11.14 -3.64
N GLY A 146 -14.01 10.93 -3.44
CA GLY A 146 -13.22 11.67 -2.45
C GLY A 146 -12.56 12.95 -3.00
N ASP A 147 -12.44 13.96 -2.16
CA ASP A 147 -11.64 15.18 -2.37
C ASP A 147 -10.26 15.03 -1.69
N PRO A 148 -9.16 14.92 -2.44
CA PRO A 148 -7.84 14.73 -1.85
C PRO A 148 -7.35 15.95 -1.04
N GLY A 149 -7.85 17.15 -1.32
CA GLY A 149 -7.50 18.35 -0.55
C GLY A 149 -8.08 18.31 0.86
N ASN A 150 -9.35 17.89 0.99
CA ASN A 150 -9.94 17.61 2.30
C ASN A 150 -9.27 16.40 2.95
N GLY A 151 -9.00 15.36 2.17
CA GLY A 151 -8.34 14.13 2.61
C GLY A 151 -6.98 14.37 3.27
N GLN A 152 -6.18 15.29 2.72
CA GLN A 152 -4.91 15.69 3.32
C GLN A 152 -5.09 16.24 4.74
N SER A 153 -6.11 17.06 4.96
CA SER A 153 -6.37 17.69 6.25
C SER A 153 -6.85 16.65 7.27
N VAL A 154 -7.82 15.80 6.89
CA VAL A 154 -8.31 14.70 7.73
C VAL A 154 -7.16 13.74 8.08
N TYR A 155 -6.33 13.37 7.10
CA TYR A 155 -5.19 12.48 7.29
C TYR A 155 -4.12 13.09 8.22
N ALA A 156 -3.81 14.38 8.05
CA ALA A 156 -2.84 15.07 8.89
C ALA A 156 -3.28 15.12 10.37
N GLU A 157 -4.57 15.30 10.61
CA GLU A 157 -5.15 15.38 11.96
C GLU A 157 -5.28 14.02 12.66
N ASN A 158 -5.57 12.95 11.90
CA ASN A 158 -5.98 11.67 12.48
C ASN A 158 -4.98 10.52 12.28
N CYS A 159 -4.18 10.56 11.21
CA CYS A 159 -3.42 9.39 10.74
C CYS A 159 -1.90 9.64 10.74
N ALA A 160 -1.46 10.85 10.39
CA ALA A 160 -0.06 11.18 10.13
C ALA A 160 0.86 11.01 11.35
N ALA A 161 0.33 11.13 12.57
CA ALA A 161 1.08 10.91 13.81
C ALA A 161 1.64 9.48 13.92
N CYS A 162 0.96 8.51 13.29
CA CYS A 162 1.35 7.11 13.30
C CYS A 162 1.93 6.66 11.96
N HIS A 163 1.34 7.10 10.84
CA HIS A 163 1.67 6.60 9.49
C HIS A 163 2.61 7.52 8.69
N GLY A 164 3.09 8.61 9.29
CA GLY A 164 3.92 9.61 8.61
C GLY A 164 3.08 10.53 7.72
N ALA A 165 3.65 11.67 7.33
CA ALA A 165 2.92 12.73 6.62
C ALA A 165 2.38 12.30 5.23
N THR A 166 3.05 11.35 4.58
CA THR A 166 2.73 10.84 3.24
C THR A 166 2.28 9.37 3.26
N GLY A 167 1.99 8.82 4.44
CA GLY A 167 1.58 7.42 4.55
C GLY A 167 2.69 6.40 4.36
N GLY A 168 3.97 6.79 4.47
CA GLY A 168 5.12 5.88 4.36
C GLY A 168 5.27 4.88 5.51
N GLY A 169 4.53 5.05 6.62
CA GLY A 169 4.60 4.20 7.79
C GLY A 169 5.88 4.40 8.61
N GLY A 170 6.26 3.40 9.40
CA GLY A 170 7.48 3.42 10.21
C GLY A 170 7.26 2.92 11.63
N VAL A 171 7.70 3.72 12.60
CA VAL A 171 7.58 3.41 14.02
C VAL A 171 6.88 4.57 14.73
N ALA A 172 5.67 4.31 15.21
CA ALA A 172 4.89 5.24 16.03
C ALA A 172 5.40 5.27 17.48
N GLY A 173 4.84 6.19 18.28
CA GLY A 173 5.17 6.32 19.70
C GLY A 173 5.07 4.99 20.46
N GLY A 174 6.06 4.72 21.33
CA GLY A 174 6.12 3.46 22.09
C GLY A 174 6.72 2.27 21.32
N GLY A 175 7.26 2.48 20.12
CA GLY A 175 7.91 1.42 19.34
C GLY A 175 6.94 0.57 18.51
N ALA A 176 5.67 0.98 18.42
CA ALA A 176 4.67 0.30 17.61
C ALA A 176 4.98 0.50 16.12
N TRP A 177 5.10 -0.61 15.38
CA TRP A 177 5.29 -0.55 13.94
C TRP A 177 4.00 -0.12 13.24
N THR A 178 4.12 0.71 12.19
CA THR A 178 3.01 1.16 11.36
C THR A 178 3.27 0.87 9.88
N PRO A 179 2.28 0.33 9.14
CA PRO A 179 2.43 0.03 7.72
C PRO A 179 2.48 1.31 6.87
N ALA A 180 3.10 1.18 5.69
CA ALA A 180 3.03 2.17 4.61
C ALA A 180 1.63 2.15 3.96
N VAL A 181 0.73 3.00 4.45
CA VAL A 181 -0.68 3.06 4.01
C VAL A 181 -0.85 3.59 2.60
N ASN A 182 0.09 4.38 2.09
CA ASN A 182 0.08 4.86 0.70
C ASN A 182 0.25 3.75 -0.36
N THR A 183 0.54 2.51 0.05
CA THR A 183 0.68 1.36 -0.86
C THR A 183 -0.62 0.59 -1.08
N TYR A 184 -1.69 0.90 -0.34
CA TYR A 184 -2.94 0.15 -0.40
C TYR A 184 -4.04 0.87 -1.20
N GLU A 185 -4.93 0.09 -1.80
CA GLU A 185 -6.12 0.59 -2.49
C GLU A 185 -7.12 1.26 -1.54
N PRO A 186 -7.90 2.27 -1.99
CA PRO A 186 -8.84 3.03 -1.15
C PRO A 186 -9.79 2.17 -0.31
N VAL A 187 -10.33 1.10 -0.88
CA VAL A 187 -11.18 0.14 -0.18
C VAL A 187 -10.46 -0.55 1.00
N THR A 188 -9.18 -0.86 0.87
CA THR A 188 -8.38 -1.44 1.96
C THR A 188 -8.17 -0.42 3.09
N LEU A 189 -8.03 0.86 2.71
CA LEU A 189 -7.90 1.96 3.67
C LEU A 189 -9.22 2.18 4.41
N ALA A 190 -10.34 2.16 3.71
CA ALA A 190 -11.68 2.25 4.30
C ALA A 190 -11.93 1.12 5.30
N GLU A 191 -11.69 -0.13 4.91
CA GLU A 191 -11.73 -1.29 5.79
C GLU A 191 -10.84 -1.07 7.03
N ALA A 192 -9.58 -0.66 6.86
CA ALA A 192 -8.67 -0.43 7.98
C ALA A 192 -9.14 0.69 8.93
N ILE A 193 -9.70 1.78 8.40
CA ILE A 193 -10.21 2.90 9.18
C ILE A 193 -11.43 2.47 10.02
N ARG A 194 -12.38 1.74 9.41
CA ARG A 194 -13.58 1.26 10.11
C ARG A 194 -13.28 0.16 11.12
N VAL A 195 -12.46 -0.80 10.74
CA VAL A 195 -12.14 -1.97 11.55
C VAL A 195 -11.18 -1.63 12.70
N GLY A 196 -10.21 -0.76 12.47
CA GLY A 196 -9.14 -0.48 13.45
C GLY A 196 -8.30 -1.72 13.75
N PRO A 197 -7.55 -2.26 12.78
CA PRO A 197 -6.84 -3.50 12.98
C PRO A 197 -5.65 -3.34 13.95
N PHE A 198 -5.46 -4.35 14.81
CA PHE A 198 -4.35 -4.46 15.77
C PHE A 198 -4.30 -3.37 16.84
N GLN A 199 -3.37 -2.42 16.70
CA GLN A 199 -3.16 -1.30 17.62
C GLN A 199 -3.74 0.00 17.04
N MET A 200 -4.23 -0.03 15.80
CA MET A 200 -4.91 1.11 15.18
C MET A 200 -6.32 1.21 15.79
N PRO A 201 -6.74 2.38 16.31
CA PRO A 201 -8.10 2.55 16.79
C PRO A 201 -9.09 2.45 15.61
N ALA A 202 -10.27 1.89 15.88
CA ALA A 202 -11.39 1.92 14.93
C ALA A 202 -12.00 3.33 14.92
N PHE A 203 -12.33 3.84 13.73
CA PHE A 203 -12.98 5.12 13.53
C PHE A 203 -14.38 4.88 12.96
N GLY A 204 -15.39 5.02 13.81
CA GLY A 204 -16.78 4.94 13.37
C GLY A 204 -17.23 6.21 12.62
N GLU A 205 -18.40 6.16 11.99
CA GLU A 205 -18.99 7.27 11.21
C GLU A 205 -19.09 8.60 11.97
N LYS A 206 -19.21 8.54 13.30
CA LYS A 206 -19.28 9.73 14.17
C LYS A 206 -17.94 10.44 14.35
N GLN A 207 -16.83 9.75 14.10
CA GLN A 207 -15.48 10.28 14.25
C GLN A 207 -14.93 10.69 12.89
N ILE A 208 -15.12 9.84 11.88
CA ILE A 208 -14.73 10.05 10.50
C ILE A 208 -15.91 9.58 9.63
N THR A 209 -16.55 10.49 8.92
CA THR A 209 -17.68 10.21 8.02
C THR A 209 -17.26 9.41 6.79
N ASP A 210 -18.20 8.78 6.08
CA ASP A 210 -17.87 8.04 4.83
C ASP A 210 -17.22 8.93 3.78
N GLN A 211 -17.65 10.19 3.69
CA GLN A 211 -17.00 11.18 2.83
C GLN A 211 -15.55 11.42 3.24
N GLU A 212 -15.28 11.62 4.53
CA GLU A 212 -13.90 11.81 5.02
C GLU A 212 -13.02 10.57 4.81
N VAL A 213 -13.59 9.36 4.91
CA VAL A 213 -12.87 8.12 4.55
C VAL A 213 -12.52 8.12 3.06
N ALA A 214 -13.47 8.45 2.19
CA ALA A 214 -13.24 8.55 0.74
C ALA A 214 -12.18 9.60 0.41
N ASP A 215 -12.25 10.77 1.06
CA ASP A 215 -11.29 11.87 0.90
C ASP A 215 -9.87 11.44 1.28
N VAL A 216 -9.70 10.75 2.42
CA VAL A 216 -8.40 10.18 2.83
C VAL A 216 -7.89 9.16 1.82
N GLY A 217 -8.77 8.32 1.28
CA GLY A 217 -8.44 7.39 0.20
C GLY A 217 -7.93 8.10 -1.05
N ALA A 218 -8.63 9.15 -1.49
CA ALA A 218 -8.25 9.97 -2.64
C ALA A 218 -6.90 10.67 -2.43
N PHE A 219 -6.66 11.23 -1.24
CA PHE A 219 -5.38 11.84 -0.88
C PHE A 219 -4.21 10.84 -0.97
N LEU A 220 -4.36 9.65 -0.39
CA LEU A 220 -3.28 8.65 -0.39
C LEU A 220 -3.06 8.05 -1.79
N GLU A 221 -4.11 7.97 -2.61
CA GLU A 221 -3.98 7.63 -4.03
C GLU A 221 -3.21 8.69 -4.82
N GLU A 222 -3.48 9.97 -4.59
CA GLU A 222 -2.73 11.07 -5.20
C GLU A 222 -1.25 11.01 -4.78
N VAL A 223 -0.97 10.89 -3.48
CA VAL A 223 0.40 10.73 -2.95
C VAL A 223 1.14 9.55 -3.58
N ARG A 224 0.46 8.41 -3.77
CA ARG A 224 1.01 7.24 -4.46
C ARG A 224 1.33 7.55 -5.91
N SER A 225 0.42 8.22 -6.62
CA SER A 225 0.56 8.55 -8.03
C SER A 225 1.67 9.57 -8.31
N GLU A 226 1.95 10.45 -7.35
CA GLU A 226 2.96 11.50 -7.44
C GLU A 226 4.36 11.08 -6.93
N SER A 227 4.51 9.83 -6.47
CA SER A 227 5.71 9.39 -5.76
C SER A 227 6.99 9.29 -6.62
N GLY A 228 7.69 10.43 -6.80
CA GLY A 228 9.16 10.48 -6.82
C GLY A 228 9.85 11.49 -7.75
N THR A 229 10.73 12.33 -7.17
CA THR A 229 11.92 12.85 -7.88
C THR A 229 12.95 11.70 -8.04
N PRO A 230 13.88 11.73 -9.02
CA PRO A 230 14.75 10.60 -9.36
C PRO A 230 15.62 10.01 -8.22
N LEU A 231 15.69 10.67 -7.06
CA LEU A 231 16.50 10.28 -5.91
C LEU A 231 15.67 9.72 -4.74
N GLY A 232 14.34 9.61 -4.85
CA GLY A 232 13.51 9.04 -3.78
C GLY A 232 13.49 9.85 -2.47
N LEU A 233 13.79 11.15 -2.54
CA LEU A 233 13.93 12.04 -1.37
C LEU A 233 12.58 12.62 -0.89
N VAL A 234 11.48 11.89 -1.07
CA VAL A 234 10.12 12.40 -0.78
C VAL A 234 9.91 12.65 0.73
N GLU A 235 10.63 11.94 1.58
CA GLU A 235 10.55 12.05 3.05
C GLU A 235 11.79 12.71 3.66
N LEU A 236 12.28 13.82 3.10
CA LEU A 236 13.16 14.67 3.91
C LEU A 236 12.31 15.32 5.00
N ASN A 237 12.21 14.65 6.15
CA ASN A 237 11.89 15.27 7.43
C ASN A 237 12.58 16.64 7.47
N PRO A 238 11.93 17.73 7.94
CA PRO A 238 12.56 19.05 8.00
C PRO A 238 13.97 19.03 8.63
N VAL A 239 14.26 18.07 9.51
CA VAL A 239 15.61 17.79 10.04
C VAL A 239 16.60 17.28 8.99
N PHE A 240 16.22 16.33 8.13
CA PHE A 240 17.07 15.84 7.05
C PHE A 240 17.17 16.84 5.89
N ALA A 241 16.10 17.58 5.59
CA ALA A 241 16.13 18.68 4.62
C ALA A 241 17.10 19.78 5.07
N SER A 242 17.01 20.21 6.34
CA SER A 242 17.92 21.21 6.90
C SER A 242 19.36 20.69 7.00
N GLY A 243 19.56 19.41 7.32
CA GLY A 243 20.88 18.77 7.30
C GLY A 243 21.49 18.73 5.91
N PHE A 244 20.71 18.37 4.88
CA PHE A 244 21.17 18.35 3.49
C PHE A 244 21.50 19.77 2.98
N VAL A 245 20.63 20.76 3.27
CA VAL A 245 20.88 22.17 2.93
C VAL A 245 22.12 22.70 3.66
N ALA A 246 22.32 22.34 4.93
CA ALA A 246 23.50 22.72 5.69
C ALA A 246 24.78 22.09 5.10
N LEU A 247 24.74 20.82 4.71
CA LEU A 247 25.86 20.15 4.05
C LEU A 247 26.19 20.79 2.70
N LEU A 248 25.19 21.14 1.89
CA LEU A 248 25.40 21.87 0.64
C LEU A 248 25.98 23.26 0.89
N ALA A 249 25.52 23.98 1.91
CA ALA A 249 26.06 25.28 2.27
C ALA A 249 27.53 25.18 2.71
N VAL A 250 27.88 24.18 3.53
CA VAL A 250 29.27 23.92 3.94
C VAL A 250 30.13 23.56 2.72
N ALA A 251 29.66 22.67 1.84
CA ALA A 251 30.37 22.31 0.63
C ALA A 251 30.61 23.53 -0.29
N MET A 252 29.61 24.40 -0.43
CA MET A 252 29.74 25.66 -1.18
C MET A 252 30.78 26.58 -0.55
N ILE A 253 30.75 26.78 0.77
CA ILE A 253 31.75 27.60 1.48
C ILE A 253 33.16 27.03 1.28
N LEU A 254 33.35 25.72 1.46
CA LEU A 254 34.64 25.07 1.24
C LEU A 254 35.14 25.21 -0.20
N SER A 255 34.23 25.15 -1.19
CA SER A 255 34.56 25.38 -2.59
C SER A 255 35.04 26.82 -2.85
N LEU A 256 34.44 27.81 -2.19
CA LEU A 256 34.85 29.21 -2.29
C LEU A 256 36.23 29.43 -1.64
N PHE A 257 36.50 28.82 -0.48
CA PHE A 257 37.84 28.85 0.12
C PHE A 257 38.88 28.17 -0.79
N TRP A 258 38.54 27.04 -1.41
CA TRP A 258 39.44 26.36 -2.35
C TRP A 258 39.70 27.18 -3.61
N ILE A 259 38.70 27.90 -4.13
CA ILE A 259 38.88 28.80 -5.28
C ILE A 259 39.70 30.03 -4.88
N SER A 260 39.44 30.63 -3.71
CA SER A 260 40.13 31.82 -3.20
C SER A 260 41.58 31.57 -2.80
N SER A 261 41.93 30.34 -2.43
CA SER A 261 43.30 29.96 -2.04
C SER A 261 44.20 29.64 -3.23
N LYS A 262 43.65 29.63 -4.46
CA LYS A 262 44.49 29.52 -5.66
C LYS A 262 45.08 30.89 -5.99
N PRO A 263 46.38 30.96 -6.31
CA PRO A 263 47.00 32.22 -6.69
C PRO A 263 46.26 32.81 -7.89
N THR A 264 45.84 34.07 -7.76
CA THR A 264 45.20 34.81 -8.84
C THR A 264 46.11 34.83 -10.05
N TRP A 265 45.54 34.59 -11.23
CA TRP A 265 46.28 34.58 -12.50
C TRP A 265 46.92 35.95 -12.85
N PHE A 266 46.58 37.00 -12.09
CA PHE A 266 47.15 38.33 -12.24
C PHE A 266 48.45 38.44 -11.43
N PRO A 267 49.60 38.70 -12.07
CA PRO A 267 50.84 39.00 -11.38
C PRO A 267 50.67 40.26 -10.52
N ASP A 268 51.32 40.25 -9.37
CA ASP A 268 51.29 41.34 -8.40
C ASP A 268 52.08 42.53 -8.97
N PRO A 269 51.46 43.67 -9.32
CA PRO A 269 52.14 44.76 -10.00
C PRO A 269 53.24 45.42 -9.14
N GLU A 270 53.26 45.13 -7.84
CA GLU A 270 54.27 45.61 -6.90
C GLU A 270 55.47 44.66 -6.77
N ALA A 271 55.34 43.39 -7.14
CA ALA A 271 56.46 42.43 -7.09
C ALA A 271 57.51 42.72 -8.17
N ASP A 272 57.08 43.25 -9.32
CA ASP A 272 57.97 43.59 -10.46
C ASP A 272 58.67 44.95 -10.28
N ALA A 273 58.31 45.73 -9.25
CA ALA A 273 58.83 47.08 -9.04
C ALA A 273 60.16 47.13 -8.27
N ASP A 274 60.54 46.07 -7.56
CA ASP A 274 61.75 46.04 -6.73
C ASP A 274 62.99 45.48 -7.47
N GLU A 275 62.82 44.86 -8.63
CA GLU A 275 63.93 44.31 -9.43
C GLU A 275 64.67 45.36 -10.27
N ASP A 276 64.11 46.57 -10.44
CA ASP A 276 64.69 47.63 -11.30
C ASP A 276 65.32 48.79 -10.50
N ARG A 277 65.58 48.61 -9.19
CA ARG A 277 66.20 49.64 -8.35
C ARG A 277 67.72 49.63 -8.52
N PRO A 278 68.35 50.67 -9.10
CA PRO A 278 69.79 50.69 -9.31
C PRO A 278 70.54 50.69 -7.96
N THR A 279 71.44 49.73 -7.79
CA THR A 279 72.33 49.65 -6.63
C THR A 279 73.33 50.80 -6.64
N THR A 280 73.32 51.62 -5.60
CA THR A 280 74.29 52.70 -5.39
C THR A 280 75.71 52.12 -5.25
N PRO A 281 76.72 52.60 -5.99
CA PRO A 281 78.07 52.05 -5.87
C PRO A 281 78.74 52.47 -4.56
N ALA A 282 79.49 51.52 -3.99
CA ALA A 282 80.21 51.64 -2.72
C ALA A 282 81.24 52.79 -2.71
N ALA A 283 81.33 53.48 -1.57
CA ALA A 283 82.26 54.58 -1.34
C ALA A 283 83.73 54.11 -1.34
N VAL A 284 84.57 54.85 -2.07
CA VAL A 284 86.02 54.69 -2.17
C VAL A 284 86.69 55.21 -0.90
N THR A 285 87.57 54.40 -0.31
CA THR A 285 88.44 54.75 0.82
C THR A 285 89.59 55.69 0.39
N PRO A 286 89.96 56.73 1.16
CA PRO A 286 91.10 57.57 0.83
C PRO A 286 92.43 56.91 1.25
N VAL A 287 93.43 57.06 0.38
CA VAL A 287 94.82 56.64 0.54
C VAL A 287 95.59 57.64 1.39
N ASP A 288 96.39 57.11 2.31
CA ASP A 288 97.35 57.79 3.19
C ASP A 288 98.61 58.21 2.42
N THR A 289 99.03 59.47 2.56
CA THR A 289 100.40 59.92 2.22
C THR A 289 100.84 61.02 3.20
N THR A 290 101.77 60.63 4.06
CA THR A 290 102.65 61.47 4.87
C THR A 290 103.65 62.25 4.02
N GLU A 291 103.92 63.52 4.33
CA GLU A 291 105.30 64.06 4.34
C GLU A 291 105.43 65.38 5.11
N GLN A 292 106.54 65.46 5.85
CA GLN A 292 107.08 66.56 6.66
C GLN A 292 108.06 67.39 5.78
N PRO A 293 108.50 68.61 6.16
CA PRO A 293 109.41 68.80 7.30
C PRO A 293 108.97 69.87 8.32
#